data_AF-A0A7K0TTL9-F1
#
_entry.id   AF-A0A7K0TTL9-F1
#
_cell.length_a   1.000
_cell.length_b   1.000
_cell.length_c   1.000
_cell.angle_alpha   90.00
_cell.angle_beta   90.00
_cell.angle_gamma   90.00
#
_symmetry.space_group_name_H-M   'P 1'
#
loop_
_entity.id
_entity.type
_entity.pdbx_description
1 polymer ?
#
loop_
_entity_poly.entity_id
_entity_poly.type
_entity_poly.pdbx_seq_one_letter_code
_entity_poly.pdbx_strand_id
1 'polypeptide(L)'
;MSTKTKGIKPKTKYVLGPDIDLDKEVVLDKRGRRITEARAAQISRQILREVAAGRPSLTGTGKVSPEVKARVPQAMKDKLEREAKKYGVSPSVLIRQALEEYLYD
;
A
#
# COMPACT_ATOMS: atom_id res chain seq x y z
N MET A 1 -24.25 18.20 -17.86
CA MET A 1 -23.24 17.21 -17.46
C MET A 1 -22.84 17.50 -16.02
N SER A 2 -23.31 16.71 -15.06
CA SER A 2 -22.99 16.93 -13.64
C SER A 2 -22.02 15.86 -13.15
N THR A 3 -20.74 16.21 -13.06
CA THR A 3 -19.73 15.34 -12.45
C THR A 3 -19.78 15.52 -10.93
N LYS A 4 -20.21 14.48 -10.23
CA LYS A 4 -20.16 14.40 -8.77
C LYS A 4 -18.70 14.32 -8.32
N THR A 5 -18.15 15.40 -7.76
CA THR A 5 -16.83 15.41 -7.13
C THR A 5 -16.89 14.59 -5.84
N LYS A 6 -16.25 13.42 -5.84
CA LYS A 6 -16.15 12.51 -4.68
C LYS A 6 -15.19 13.13 -3.67
N GLY A 7 -15.71 13.67 -2.56
CA GLY A 7 -14.91 14.30 -1.51
C GLY A 7 -13.81 13.37 -0.98
N ILE A 8 -12.58 13.84 -1.00
CA ILE A 8 -11.40 13.13 -0.51
C ILE A 8 -11.44 13.21 1.03
N LYS A 9 -11.65 12.08 1.71
CA LYS A 9 -11.57 12.02 3.18
C LYS A 9 -10.12 12.26 3.61
N PRO A 10 -9.86 13.08 4.65
CA PRO A 10 -8.51 13.34 5.14
C PRO A 10 -7.86 12.04 5.62
N LYS A 11 -6.57 11.86 5.30
CA LYS A 11 -5.78 10.70 5.74
C LYS A 11 -5.55 10.80 7.25
N THR A 12 -6.30 10.03 8.05
CA THR A 12 -6.05 9.92 9.50
C THR A 12 -4.67 9.32 9.73
N LYS A 13 -3.78 10.04 10.42
CA LYS A 13 -2.46 9.54 10.81
C LYS A 13 -2.63 8.70 12.08
N TYR A 14 -2.48 7.39 11.95
CA TYR A 14 -2.46 6.48 13.09
C TYR A 14 -1.06 6.47 13.71
N VAL A 15 -0.98 6.53 15.04
CA VAL A 15 0.26 6.36 15.80
C VAL A 15 0.16 5.02 16.52
N LEU A 16 1.24 4.24 16.47
CA LEU A 16 1.29 2.98 17.20
C LEU A 16 1.33 3.28 18.70
N GLY A 17 0.34 2.78 19.44
CA GLY A 17 0.28 2.86 20.90
C GLY A 17 1.01 1.69 21.56
N PRO A 18 1.11 1.71 22.90
CA PRO A 18 1.56 0.56 23.68
C PRO A 18 0.59 -0.62 23.53
N ASP A 19 1.07 -1.82 23.84
CA ASP A 19 0.21 -3.01 23.90
C ASP A 19 -0.81 -2.88 25.04
N ILE A 20 -2.04 -3.32 24.79
CA ILE A 20 -3.16 -3.25 25.72
C ILE A 20 -3.71 -4.64 26.00
N ASP A 21 -4.20 -4.86 27.21
CA ASP A 21 -4.88 -6.09 27.63
C ASP A 21 -6.38 -5.94 27.34
N LEU A 22 -6.90 -6.71 26.38
CA LEU A 22 -8.29 -6.58 25.90
C LEU A 22 -9.34 -7.10 26.90
N ASP A 23 -8.92 -7.85 27.92
CA ASP A 23 -9.83 -8.33 28.96
C ASP A 23 -9.97 -7.29 30.09
N LYS A 24 -8.95 -6.46 30.30
CA LYS A 24 -8.99 -5.33 31.23
C LYS A 24 -9.56 -4.06 30.60
N GLU A 25 -9.10 -3.70 29.42
CA GLU A 25 -9.50 -2.47 28.73
C GLU A 25 -10.71 -2.70 27.82
N VAL A 26 -11.62 -1.73 27.78
CA VAL A 26 -12.83 -1.82 26.95
C VAL A 26 -12.55 -1.24 25.58
N VAL A 27 -12.20 -2.11 24.63
CA VAL A 27 -12.07 -1.77 23.22
C VAL A 27 -13.31 -2.23 22.46
N LEU A 28 -13.89 -1.33 21.66
CA LEU A 28 -15.08 -1.62 20.85
C LEU A 28 -14.73 -1.73 19.37
N ASP A 29 -15.37 -2.68 18.69
CA ASP A 29 -15.32 -2.72 17.24
C ASP A 29 -16.16 -1.59 16.61
N LYS A 30 -16.10 -1.45 15.27
CA LYS A 30 -16.87 -0.45 14.52
C LYS A 30 -18.39 -0.59 14.67
N ARG A 31 -18.88 -1.72 15.19
CA ARG A 31 -20.29 -2.00 15.45
C ARG A 31 -20.64 -1.86 16.94
N GLY A 32 -19.73 -1.32 17.76
CA GLY A 32 -19.92 -1.11 19.19
C GLY A 32 -19.78 -2.37 20.05
N ARG A 33 -19.28 -3.48 19.51
CA ARG A 33 -19.17 -4.73 20.28
C ARG A 33 -17.79 -4.84 20.93
N ARG A 34 -17.74 -5.26 22.20
CA ARG A 34 -16.49 -5.43 22.96
C ARG A 34 -15.57 -6.48 22.35
N ILE A 35 -14.31 -6.12 22.14
CA ILE A 35 -13.22 -7.01 21.74
C ILE A 35 -12.52 -7.46 23.03
N THR A 36 -12.58 -8.76 23.30
CA THR A 36 -11.85 -9.44 24.37
C THR A 36 -10.72 -10.29 23.77
N GLU A 37 -9.79 -10.79 24.57
CA GLU A 37 -8.69 -11.64 24.09
C GLU A 37 -9.21 -12.89 23.38
N ALA A 38 -10.18 -13.57 23.99
CA ALA A 38 -10.80 -14.76 23.42
C ALA A 38 -11.43 -14.47 22.05
N ARG A 39 -12.07 -13.31 21.90
CA ARG A 39 -12.73 -12.91 20.65
C ARG A 39 -11.73 -12.47 19.59
N ALA A 40 -10.69 -11.73 19.96
CA ALA A 40 -9.60 -11.39 19.06
C ALA A 40 -8.94 -12.66 18.50
N ALA A 41 -8.65 -13.63 19.37
CA ALA A 41 -8.09 -14.92 18.96
C ALA A 41 -9.04 -15.70 18.02
N GLN A 42 -10.36 -15.68 18.27
CA GLN A 42 -11.35 -16.30 17.38
C GLN A 42 -11.37 -15.65 15.99
N ILE A 43 -11.38 -14.32 15.92
CA ILE A 43 -11.37 -13.56 14.66
C ILE A 43 -10.09 -13.89 13.87
N SER A 44 -8.94 -13.87 14.54
CA SER A 44 -7.65 -14.21 13.92
C SER A 44 -7.67 -15.61 13.33
N ARG A 45 -8.14 -16.63 14.08
CA ARG A 45 -8.27 -18.00 13.57
C ARG A 45 -9.25 -18.13 12.41
N GLN A 46 -10.34 -17.36 12.41
CA GLN A 46 -11.29 -17.34 11.30
C GLN A 46 -10.64 -16.78 10.04
N ILE A 47 -10.00 -15.62 10.13
CA ILE A 47 -9.33 -14.99 8.99
C ILE A 47 -8.20 -15.86 8.46
N LEU A 48 -7.38 -16.47 9.33
CA LEU A 48 -6.31 -17.37 8.88
C LEU A 48 -6.85 -18.58 8.10
N ARG A 49 -8.06 -19.07 8.42
CA ARG A 49 -8.72 -20.14 7.64
C ARG A 49 -9.25 -19.65 6.30
N GLU A 50 -9.84 -18.46 6.26
CA GLU A 50 -10.42 -17.87 5.05
C GLU A 50 -9.36 -17.39 4.06
N VAL A 51 -8.22 -16.92 4.55
CA VAL A 51 -7.13 -16.32 3.77
C VAL A 51 -5.96 -17.30 3.62
N ALA A 52 -6.26 -18.59 3.43
CA ALA A 52 -5.29 -19.70 3.38
C ALA A 52 -4.09 -19.51 2.40
N ALA A 53 -4.14 -18.50 1.52
CA ALA A 53 -3.07 -18.09 0.63
C ALA A 53 -2.56 -16.65 0.94
N GLY A 54 -1.81 -16.50 2.04
CA GLY A 54 -0.95 -15.32 2.30
C GLY A 54 -1.67 -14.01 2.69
N ARG A 55 -0.90 -12.91 2.81
CA ARG A 55 -1.46 -11.58 3.11
C ARG A 55 -2.18 -11.03 1.86
N PRO A 56 -3.48 -10.70 1.94
CA PRO A 56 -4.22 -10.17 0.81
C PRO A 56 -3.71 -8.76 0.47
N SER A 57 -3.66 -8.43 -0.82
CA SER A 57 -3.27 -7.10 -1.26
C SER A 57 -4.27 -6.04 -0.77
N LEU A 58 -3.76 -4.93 -0.22
CA LEU A 58 -4.57 -3.78 0.18
C LEU A 58 -5.18 -3.02 -1.03
N THR A 59 -4.77 -3.34 -2.26
CA THR A 59 -5.21 -2.66 -3.49
C THR A 59 -6.30 -3.39 -4.29
N GLY A 60 -6.96 -4.40 -3.71
CA GLY A 60 -8.01 -5.17 -4.39
C GLY A 60 -7.46 -6.17 -5.41
N THR A 61 -8.34 -6.89 -6.11
CA THR A 61 -8.04 -8.02 -7.01
C THR A 61 -6.85 -7.74 -7.93
N GLY A 62 -5.69 -8.32 -7.61
CA GLY A 62 -4.66 -8.79 -8.53
C GLY A 62 -4.17 -7.89 -9.67
N LYS A 63 -4.42 -6.57 -9.66
CA LYS A 63 -3.91 -5.68 -10.71
C LYS A 63 -2.43 -5.42 -10.45
N VAL A 64 -1.59 -6.24 -11.06
CA VAL A 64 -0.16 -5.97 -11.21
C VAL A 64 0.00 -4.62 -11.91
N SER A 65 0.98 -3.82 -11.50
CA SER A 65 1.32 -2.59 -12.20
C SER A 65 1.62 -2.89 -13.68
N PRO A 66 1.09 -2.10 -14.62
CA PRO A 66 1.43 -2.26 -16.03
C PRO A 66 2.95 -2.16 -16.26
N GLU A 67 3.48 -2.99 -17.14
CA GLU A 67 4.90 -3.04 -17.47
C GLU A 67 5.16 -2.44 -18.85
N VAL A 68 6.24 -1.65 -18.97
CA VAL A 68 6.72 -1.09 -20.25
C VAL A 68 8.13 -1.62 -20.49
N LYS A 69 8.34 -2.33 -21.62
CA LYS A 69 9.64 -2.88 -22.02
C LYS A 69 10.16 -2.16 -23.26
N ALA A 70 11.39 -1.70 -23.21
CA ALA A 70 12.08 -1.13 -24.36
C ALA A 70 13.57 -1.53 -24.33
N ARG A 71 14.16 -1.71 -25.51
CA ARG A 71 15.62 -1.86 -25.63
C ARG A 71 16.25 -0.47 -25.65
N VAL A 72 17.34 -0.31 -24.91
CA VAL A 72 18.11 0.94 -24.86
C VAL A 72 19.59 0.64 -25.14
N PRO A 73 20.34 1.61 -25.70
CA PRO A 73 21.79 1.49 -25.81
C PRO A 73 22.46 1.29 -24.44
N GLN A 74 23.56 0.54 -24.39
CA GLN A 74 24.27 0.25 -23.14
C GLN A 74 24.66 1.54 -22.38
N ALA A 75 25.19 2.53 -23.08
CA ALA A 75 25.57 3.82 -22.50
C ALA A 75 24.40 4.53 -21.80
N MET A 76 23.17 4.36 -22.29
CA MET A 76 21.97 4.93 -21.68
C MET A 76 21.62 4.21 -20.37
N LYS A 77 21.72 2.89 -20.34
CA LYS A 77 21.52 2.09 -19.12
C LYS A 77 22.53 2.48 -18.04
N ASP A 78 23.80 2.61 -18.41
CA ASP A 78 24.87 2.96 -17.47
C ASP A 78 24.67 4.37 -16.89
N LYS A 79 24.22 5.33 -17.73
CA LYS A 79 23.90 6.69 -17.29
C LYS A 79 22.70 6.70 -16.33
N LEU A 80 21.64 5.95 -16.64
CA LEU A 80 20.46 5.82 -15.79
C LEU A 80 20.82 5.29 -14.40
N GLU A 81 21.62 4.22 -14.34
CA GLU A 81 22.05 3.63 -13.06
C GLU A 81 22.89 4.60 -12.23
N ARG A 82 23.77 5.36 -12.88
CA ARG A 82 24.60 6.36 -12.21
C ARG A 82 23.75 7.50 -11.63
N GLU A 83 22.83 8.05 -12.40
CA GLU A 83 21.93 9.11 -11.94
C GLU A 83 21.01 8.60 -10.82
N ALA A 84 20.43 7.41 -10.98
CA ALA A 84 19.59 6.80 -9.95
C ALA A 84 20.34 6.69 -8.61
N LYS A 85 21.59 6.22 -8.66
CA LYS A 85 22.47 6.14 -7.48
C LYS A 85 22.78 7.51 -6.89
N LYS A 86 23.03 8.53 -7.72
CA LYS A 86 23.30 9.91 -7.28
C LYS A 86 22.13 10.50 -6.50
N TYR A 87 20.89 10.24 -6.92
CA TYR A 87 19.68 10.71 -6.25
C TYR A 87 19.19 9.75 -5.14
N GLY A 88 19.84 8.59 -4.94
CA GLY A 88 19.42 7.60 -3.95
C GLY A 88 18.08 6.92 -4.27
N VAL A 89 17.67 6.91 -5.53
CA VAL A 89 16.41 6.29 -6.00
C VAL A 89 16.69 5.10 -6.91
N SER A 90 15.67 4.29 -7.20
CA SER A 90 15.82 3.20 -8.17
C SER A 90 15.72 3.71 -9.61
N PRO A 91 16.34 3.03 -10.59
CA PRO A 91 16.19 3.36 -12.01
C PRO A 91 14.72 3.47 -12.46
N SER A 92 13.84 2.62 -11.93
CA SER A 92 12.40 2.64 -12.24
C SER A 92 11.69 3.91 -11.79
N VAL A 93 12.17 4.57 -10.72
CA VAL A 93 11.62 5.86 -10.27
C VAL A 93 11.97 6.95 -11.28
N LEU A 94 13.25 7.03 -11.70
CA LEU A 94 13.67 7.99 -12.72
C LEU A 94 12.98 7.77 -14.07
N ILE A 95 12.83 6.50 -14.50
CA ILE A 95 12.10 6.18 -15.73
C ILE A 95 10.65 6.68 -15.63
N ARG A 96 9.97 6.43 -14.51
CA ARG A 96 8.59 6.86 -14.32
C ARG A 96 8.48 8.38 -14.34
N GLN A 97 9.35 9.08 -13.62
CA GLN A 97 9.36 10.54 -13.59
C GLN A 97 9.59 11.12 -14.99
N ALA A 98 10.58 10.62 -15.73
CA ALA A 98 10.86 11.08 -17.09
C ALA A 98 9.68 10.82 -18.05
N LEU A 99 9.00 9.68 -17.92
CA LEU A 99 7.79 9.40 -18.70
C LEU A 99 6.62 10.29 -18.28
N GLU A 100 6.51 10.61 -16.98
CA GLU A 100 5.47 11.49 -16.47
C GLU A 100 5.65 12.92 -17.01
N GLU A 101 6.87 13.46 -16.90
CA GLU A 101 7.28 14.75 -17.47
C GLU A 101 7.12 14.79 -19.00
N TYR A 102 7.36 13.68 -19.72
CA TYR A 102 7.24 13.67 -21.18
C TYR A 102 5.80 13.52 -21.69
N LEU A 103 4.93 12.85 -20.93
CA LEU A 103 3.57 12.49 -21.40
C LEU A 103 2.45 13.36 -20.80
N TYR A 104 2.69 13.99 -19.64
CA TYR A 104 1.66 14.72 -18.89
C TYR A 104 2.03 16.18 -18.61
N ASP A 105 3.25 16.61 -18.89
CA ASP A 105 3.72 18.01 -18.87
C ASP A 105 3.75 18.56 -20.31
#